data_AF-A0A7W4B8K0-F1
#
_entry.id   AF-A0A7W4B8K0-F1
#
_cell.length_a   1.000
_cell.length_b   1.000
_cell.length_c   1.000
_cell.angle_alpha   90.00
_cell.angle_beta   90.00
_cell.angle_gamma   90.00
#
_symmetry.space_group_name_H-M   'P 1'
#
loop_
_entity.id
_entity.type
_entity.pdbx_description
1 polymer ?
#
loop_
_entity_poly.entity_id
_entity_poly.type
_entity_poly.pdbx_seq_one_letter_code
_entity_poly.pdbx_strand_id
1 'polypeptide(L)'
;MTNKIAKYLAALALLNLVSAPAFSAQLNINEVEDLSKLAKYKDVTTIKRNFAKDVALNYNLLNSDLKQTLNQYNLALNADQLSSLGMQKQQNIGEANSALQQLKGLPQNTGSLLQVRLASDTMLADWQQGQSPLFAFAPQGDDKLWTEIEAFDQFGQIHYLAVDELPNQPVFVVELDQQKVQSAGIAVMRSILSPEKLNDGAFGQINQLNNEKPMQTSVLKKIHLADDKEPWISGKAEVYAIVTGIDPSRDKPILDIVDLPYLDHDETTYNPNQVVIHWQRYRWQAVDMLLMEQDDNTNYKTLASKLLEITEQVMSNIPDLQAQGFAIIPKLTNELLKAMPDEWFTNNDDYVDVFYTLFENKDYQEYKGASSNATITLSPLVINPRQN
;
A
#
# COMPACT_ATOMS: atom_id res chain seq x y z
N MET A 1 22.67 -28.50 -35.81
CA MET A 1 21.85 -27.54 -36.59
C MET A 1 20.34 -27.73 -36.42
N THR A 2 19.87 -28.71 -35.65
CA THR A 2 18.44 -29.03 -35.45
C THR A 2 17.75 -28.29 -34.30
N ASN A 3 18.48 -27.54 -33.46
CA ASN A 3 17.93 -26.92 -32.25
C ASN A 3 17.46 -25.45 -32.43
N LYS A 4 17.68 -24.84 -33.60
CA LYS A 4 17.20 -23.48 -33.91
C LYS A 4 15.82 -23.47 -34.57
N ILE A 5 15.46 -24.52 -35.32
CA ILE A 5 14.20 -24.59 -36.06
C ILE A 5 13.00 -24.83 -35.11
N ALA A 6 13.19 -25.55 -34.02
CA ALA A 6 12.14 -25.76 -33.01
C ALA A 6 11.74 -24.48 -32.26
N LYS A 7 12.66 -23.52 -32.08
CA LYS A 7 12.37 -22.22 -31.45
C LYS A 7 11.61 -21.25 -32.36
N TYR A 8 11.76 -21.40 -33.69
CA TYR A 8 11.01 -20.61 -34.67
C TYR A 8 9.54 -21.02 -34.78
N LEU A 9 9.23 -22.31 -34.59
CA LEU A 9 7.84 -22.81 -34.68
C LEU A 9 6.98 -22.42 -33.47
N ALA A 10 7.56 -22.25 -32.28
CA ALA A 10 6.81 -21.77 -31.11
C ALA A 10 6.46 -20.26 -31.22
N ALA A 11 7.29 -19.47 -31.90
CA ALA A 11 7.06 -18.03 -32.08
C ALA A 11 6.03 -17.71 -33.17
N LEU A 12 5.87 -18.57 -34.19
CA LEU A 12 4.87 -18.34 -35.26
C LEU A 12 3.44 -18.74 -34.89
N ALA A 13 3.22 -19.50 -33.81
CA ALA A 13 1.88 -19.93 -33.39
C ALA A 13 1.05 -18.82 -32.70
N LEU A 14 1.65 -17.67 -32.37
CA LEU A 14 1.00 -16.53 -31.73
C LEU A 14 0.57 -15.41 -32.71
N LEU A 15 0.79 -15.58 -34.01
CA LEU A 15 0.30 -14.64 -35.03
C LEU A 15 -0.42 -15.39 -36.15
N ASN A 16 -1.70 -15.67 -35.95
CA ASN A 16 -2.63 -15.88 -37.05
C ASN A 16 -3.93 -15.16 -36.73
N LEU A 17 -4.06 -13.95 -37.29
CA LEU A 17 -5.27 -13.35 -37.87
C LEU A 17 -5.06 -11.84 -38.02
N VAL A 18 -4.31 -11.39 -39.03
CA VAL A 18 -4.63 -10.24 -39.89
C VAL A 18 -3.75 -10.36 -41.15
N SER A 19 -4.38 -10.39 -42.32
CA SER A 19 -3.74 -10.39 -43.64
C SER A 19 -3.26 -8.98 -44.02
N ALA A 20 -1.94 -8.76 -44.14
CA ALA A 20 -1.31 -7.65 -44.85
C ALA A 20 0.18 -7.97 -45.16
N PRO A 21 0.80 -7.37 -46.19
CA PRO A 21 1.90 -7.98 -46.94
C PRO A 21 3.27 -7.91 -46.25
N ALA A 22 4.12 -8.85 -46.65
CA ALA A 22 5.45 -9.13 -46.11
C ALA A 22 6.36 -7.91 -45.98
N PHE A 23 6.69 -7.55 -44.74
CA PHE A 23 7.92 -6.86 -44.38
C PHE A 23 8.70 -7.79 -43.45
N SER A 24 9.81 -8.34 -43.94
CA SER A 24 10.70 -9.20 -43.16
C SER A 24 11.42 -8.33 -42.12
N ALA A 25 10.83 -8.19 -40.93
CA ALA A 25 11.53 -7.65 -39.77
C ALA A 25 12.43 -8.75 -39.21
N GLN A 26 13.74 -8.65 -39.46
CA GLN A 26 14.74 -9.42 -38.71
C GLN A 26 14.73 -8.88 -37.27
N LEU A 27 13.99 -9.53 -36.37
CA LEU A 27 14.02 -9.21 -34.94
C LEU A 27 15.42 -9.49 -34.39
N ASN A 28 16.05 -8.46 -33.85
CA ASN A 28 17.40 -8.52 -33.31
C ASN A 28 17.36 -9.21 -31.94
N ILE A 29 18.31 -10.11 -31.64
CA ILE A 29 18.30 -10.92 -30.40
C ILE A 29 18.33 -10.02 -29.15
N ASN A 30 18.97 -8.85 -29.24
CA ASN A 30 19.01 -7.86 -28.17
C ASN A 30 17.65 -7.19 -27.92
N GLU A 31 16.82 -6.97 -28.96
CA GLU A 31 15.46 -6.44 -28.78
C GLU A 31 14.53 -7.47 -28.11
N VAL A 32 14.72 -8.76 -28.41
CA VAL A 32 13.93 -9.83 -27.77
C VAL A 32 14.33 -10.01 -26.29
N GLU A 33 15.60 -9.87 -25.96
CA GLU A 33 16.09 -9.90 -24.58
C GLU A 33 15.58 -8.67 -23.79
N ASP A 34 15.56 -7.49 -24.41
CA ASP A 34 15.03 -6.25 -23.83
C ASP A 34 13.50 -6.31 -23.63
N LEU A 35 12.75 -6.82 -24.61
CA LEU A 35 11.30 -7.07 -24.50
C LEU A 35 10.96 -8.11 -23.44
N SER A 36 11.80 -9.14 -23.25
CA SER A 36 11.62 -10.14 -22.19
C SER A 36 11.93 -9.61 -20.79
N LYS A 37 12.90 -8.69 -20.67
CA LYS A 37 13.19 -7.96 -19.42
C LYS A 37 12.09 -6.95 -19.08
N LEU A 38 11.58 -6.23 -20.08
CA LEU A 38 10.43 -5.33 -19.96
C LEU A 38 9.15 -6.07 -19.55
N ALA A 39 8.92 -7.29 -20.05
CA ALA A 39 7.78 -8.11 -19.66
C ALA A 39 7.88 -8.65 -18.22
N LYS A 40 9.10 -8.88 -17.69
CA LYS A 40 9.33 -9.49 -16.36
C LYS A 40 8.92 -8.57 -15.20
N TYR A 41 8.99 -7.26 -15.39
CA TYR A 41 8.73 -6.25 -14.36
C TYR A 41 7.63 -5.26 -14.78
N LYS A 42 6.66 -5.74 -15.57
CA LYS A 42 5.59 -4.92 -16.14
C LYS A 42 4.68 -4.29 -15.08
N ASP A 43 4.33 -5.07 -14.05
CA ASP A 43 3.41 -4.70 -12.98
C ASP A 43 3.73 -5.52 -11.72
N VAL A 44 3.20 -5.09 -10.57
CA VAL A 44 3.49 -5.68 -9.25
C VAL A 44 3.09 -7.16 -9.22
N THR A 45 1.92 -7.51 -9.77
CA THR A 45 1.42 -8.89 -9.84
C THR A 45 2.34 -9.80 -10.66
N THR A 46 2.86 -9.34 -11.80
CA THR A 46 3.82 -10.10 -12.61
C THR A 46 5.12 -10.36 -11.83
N ILE A 47 5.58 -9.38 -11.04
CA ILE A 47 6.76 -9.55 -10.18
C ILE A 47 6.49 -10.60 -9.09
N LYS A 48 5.36 -10.47 -8.37
CA LYS A 48 4.94 -11.44 -7.35
C LYS A 48 4.85 -12.85 -7.93
N ARG A 49 4.16 -13.02 -9.06
CA ARG A 49 4.02 -14.31 -9.76
C ARG A 49 5.36 -14.93 -10.14
N ASN A 50 6.25 -14.14 -10.75
CA ASN A 50 7.57 -14.61 -11.16
C ASN A 50 8.42 -15.03 -9.96
N PHE A 51 8.35 -14.26 -8.86
CA PHE A 51 9.05 -14.60 -7.63
C PHE A 51 8.45 -15.83 -6.95
N ALA A 52 7.13 -15.97 -6.87
CA ALA A 52 6.45 -17.16 -6.35
C ALA A 52 6.92 -18.44 -7.07
N LYS A 53 6.97 -18.40 -8.41
CA LYS A 53 7.50 -19.51 -9.20
C LYS A 53 8.98 -19.77 -8.93
N ASP A 54 9.79 -18.73 -8.81
CA ASP A 54 11.22 -18.86 -8.51
C ASP A 54 11.47 -19.45 -7.11
N VAL A 55 10.74 -18.99 -6.10
CA VAL A 55 10.80 -19.55 -4.74
C VAL A 55 10.37 -21.02 -4.75
N ALA A 56 9.27 -21.35 -5.42
CA ALA A 56 8.77 -22.71 -5.52
C ALA A 56 9.81 -23.67 -6.13
N LEU A 57 10.39 -23.31 -7.28
CA LEU A 57 11.41 -24.12 -7.96
C LEU A 57 12.72 -24.26 -7.18
N ASN A 58 12.98 -23.36 -6.21
CA ASN A 58 14.17 -23.38 -5.37
C ASN A 58 13.88 -23.77 -3.91
N TYR A 59 12.66 -24.24 -3.62
CA TYR A 59 12.22 -24.51 -2.24
C TYR A 59 13.15 -25.47 -1.50
N ASN A 60 13.69 -26.49 -2.16
CA ASN A 60 14.63 -27.44 -1.54
C ASN A 60 15.89 -26.76 -0.98
N LEU A 61 16.33 -25.65 -1.58
CA LEU A 61 17.46 -24.85 -1.09
C LEU A 61 17.01 -23.85 -0.01
N LEU A 62 15.81 -23.30 -0.14
CA LEU A 62 15.27 -22.25 0.73
C LEU A 62 14.65 -22.77 2.03
N ASN A 63 14.29 -24.05 2.09
CA ASN A 63 13.55 -24.64 3.20
C ASN A 63 14.30 -24.46 4.55
N SER A 64 15.64 -24.51 4.54
CA SER A 64 16.42 -24.23 5.75
C SER A 64 16.27 -22.78 6.22
N ASP A 65 16.37 -21.82 5.31
CA ASP A 65 16.28 -20.39 5.61
C ASP A 65 14.89 -20.06 6.17
N LEU A 66 13.85 -20.62 5.56
CA LEU A 66 12.47 -20.51 6.02
C LEU A 66 12.31 -21.12 7.42
N LYS A 67 12.76 -22.37 7.65
CA LYS A 67 12.59 -23.04 8.96
C LYS A 67 13.38 -22.38 10.09
N GLN A 68 14.49 -21.71 9.79
CA GLN A 68 15.27 -20.97 10.78
C GLN A 68 14.60 -19.67 11.20
N THR A 69 13.83 -19.04 10.30
CA THR A 69 13.27 -17.71 10.53
C THR A 69 11.82 -17.76 10.98
N LEU A 70 11.03 -18.66 10.41
CA LEU A 70 9.59 -18.70 10.62
C LEU A 70 9.22 -19.39 11.93
N ASN A 71 8.37 -18.73 12.72
CA ASN A 71 7.86 -19.21 13.99
C ASN A 71 6.49 -18.58 14.29
N GLN A 72 5.87 -18.96 15.41
CA GLN A 72 4.53 -18.47 15.80
C GLN A 72 4.41 -16.95 15.96
N TYR A 73 5.52 -16.21 16.09
CA TYR A 73 5.53 -14.75 16.19
C TYR A 73 6.00 -14.05 14.92
N ASN A 74 6.57 -14.79 13.97
CA ASN A 74 7.06 -14.25 12.71
C ASN A 74 6.82 -15.26 11.59
N LEU A 75 5.80 -15.02 10.78
CA LEU A 75 5.41 -15.88 9.67
C LEU A 75 5.99 -15.43 8.32
N ALA A 76 6.77 -14.34 8.28
CA ALA A 76 7.34 -13.79 7.06
C ALA A 76 8.87 -13.79 7.04
N LEU A 77 9.42 -13.88 5.82
CA LEU A 77 10.84 -13.77 5.51
C LEU A 77 11.02 -12.83 4.32
N ASN A 78 11.85 -11.79 4.47
CA ASN A 78 12.14 -10.87 3.37
C ASN A 78 13.03 -11.52 2.32
N ALA A 79 12.87 -11.13 1.05
CA ALA A 79 13.57 -11.73 -0.08
C ALA A 79 15.09 -11.55 -0.04
N ASP A 80 15.60 -10.47 0.58
CA ASP A 80 17.04 -10.24 0.79
C ASP A 80 17.66 -11.18 1.83
N GLN A 81 16.85 -11.83 2.67
CA GLN A 81 17.27 -12.81 3.66
C GLN A 81 17.37 -14.24 3.10
N LEU A 82 16.96 -14.46 1.84
CA LEU A 82 17.08 -15.74 1.12
C LEU A 82 18.53 -16.01 0.66
N SER A 83 19.42 -16.10 1.65
CA SER A 83 20.87 -16.18 1.46
C SER A 83 21.34 -17.48 0.79
N SER A 84 20.54 -18.55 0.88
CA SER A 84 20.83 -19.84 0.24
C SER A 84 20.71 -19.80 -1.30
N LEU A 85 20.17 -18.72 -1.88
CA LEU A 85 20.13 -18.52 -3.32
C LEU A 85 21.49 -18.08 -3.87
N GLY A 86 21.89 -18.63 -5.02
CA GLY A 86 23.13 -18.22 -5.70
C GLY A 86 23.11 -16.77 -6.18
N MET A 87 24.30 -16.20 -6.40
CA MET A 87 24.50 -14.77 -6.75
C MET A 87 23.58 -14.25 -7.86
N GLN A 88 23.36 -15.03 -8.92
CA GLN A 88 22.50 -14.61 -10.04
C GLN A 88 21.03 -14.44 -9.60
N LYS A 89 20.53 -15.29 -8.71
CA LYS A 89 19.17 -15.17 -8.18
C LYS A 89 19.05 -13.98 -7.22
N GLN A 90 20.08 -13.72 -6.41
CA GLN A 90 20.13 -12.51 -5.58
C GLN A 90 20.13 -11.23 -6.42
N GLN A 91 20.86 -11.21 -7.55
CA GLN A 91 20.79 -10.10 -8.51
C GLN A 91 19.37 -9.90 -9.07
N ASN A 92 18.70 -10.98 -9.48
CA ASN A 92 17.32 -10.92 -9.95
C ASN A 92 16.36 -10.38 -8.88
N ILE A 93 16.55 -10.73 -7.61
CA ILE A 93 15.78 -10.19 -6.48
C ILE A 93 16.03 -8.68 -6.34
N GLY A 94 17.29 -8.25 -6.42
CA GLY A 94 17.65 -6.83 -6.40
C GLY A 94 16.99 -6.02 -7.53
N GLU A 95 17.02 -6.55 -8.76
CA GLU A 95 16.35 -5.93 -9.91
C GLU A 95 14.82 -5.86 -9.72
N ALA A 96 14.20 -6.95 -9.27
CA ALA A 96 12.78 -6.99 -8.97
C ALA A 96 12.41 -5.95 -7.91
N ASN A 97 13.24 -5.83 -6.87
CA ASN A 97 13.04 -4.85 -5.80
C ASN A 97 13.14 -3.41 -6.31
N SER A 98 14.13 -3.08 -7.13
CA SER A 98 14.25 -1.76 -7.76
C SER A 98 13.05 -1.44 -8.65
N ALA A 99 12.54 -2.42 -9.39
CA ALA A 99 11.34 -2.25 -10.19
C ALA A 99 10.09 -2.01 -9.32
N LEU A 100 9.92 -2.77 -8.23
CA LEU A 100 8.84 -2.54 -7.26
C LEU A 100 8.89 -1.14 -6.65
N GLN A 101 10.07 -0.66 -6.26
CA GLN A 101 10.24 0.70 -5.75
C GLN A 101 9.81 1.75 -6.80
N GLN A 102 10.11 1.53 -8.09
CA GLN A 102 9.66 2.43 -9.16
C GLN A 102 8.14 2.37 -9.38
N LEU A 103 7.58 1.16 -9.46
CA LEU A 103 6.15 0.93 -9.65
C LEU A 103 5.31 1.53 -8.52
N LYS A 104 5.79 1.42 -7.27
CA LYS A 104 5.14 2.00 -6.09
C LYS A 104 5.48 3.49 -5.87
N GLY A 105 6.40 4.06 -6.64
CA GLY A 105 6.81 5.47 -6.49
C GLY A 105 7.62 5.74 -5.21
N LEU A 106 8.35 4.74 -4.71
CA LEU A 106 9.12 4.76 -3.48
C LEU A 106 10.61 5.11 -3.73
N PRO A 107 11.33 5.62 -2.71
CA PRO A 107 12.78 5.83 -2.78
C PRO A 107 13.55 4.54 -3.04
N GLN A 108 14.68 4.63 -3.75
CA GLN A 108 15.50 3.45 -4.08
C GLN A 108 16.17 2.80 -2.84
N ASN A 109 16.28 3.53 -1.73
CA ASN A 109 16.86 3.07 -0.48
C ASN A 109 15.82 2.53 0.52
N THR A 110 14.60 2.21 0.08
CA THR A 110 13.53 1.70 0.97
C THR A 110 13.84 0.30 1.55
N GLY A 111 14.81 -0.41 0.99
CA GLY A 111 15.13 -1.80 1.35
C GLY A 111 14.35 -2.82 0.53
N SER A 112 14.42 -4.09 0.93
CA SER A 112 13.68 -5.17 0.28
C SER A 112 12.18 -5.04 0.56
N LEU A 113 11.39 -4.93 -0.51
CA LEU A 113 9.93 -4.85 -0.46
C LEU A 113 9.27 -6.20 -0.63
N LEU A 114 9.95 -7.19 -1.18
CA LEU A 114 9.37 -8.49 -1.48
C LEU A 114 9.58 -9.45 -0.32
N GLN A 115 8.56 -10.22 0.04
CA GLN A 115 8.64 -11.23 1.09
C GLN A 115 7.89 -12.52 0.75
N VAL A 116 8.15 -13.54 1.55
CA VAL A 116 7.42 -14.81 1.55
C VAL A 116 6.83 -14.99 2.95
N ARG A 117 5.50 -15.09 3.05
CA ARG A 117 4.76 -15.24 4.30
C ARG A 117 4.01 -16.56 4.32
N LEU A 118 3.99 -17.27 5.44
CA LEU A 118 3.08 -18.41 5.63
C LEU A 118 1.65 -17.87 5.81
N ALA A 119 0.70 -18.35 5.02
CA ALA A 119 -0.65 -17.80 4.95
C ALA A 119 -1.37 -17.74 6.31
N SER A 120 -1.13 -18.75 7.18
CA SER A 120 -1.67 -18.80 8.53
C SER A 120 -0.69 -19.47 9.48
N ASP A 121 -0.69 -19.04 10.75
CA ASP A 121 0.05 -19.69 11.84
C ASP A 121 -0.36 -21.15 12.05
N THR A 122 -1.63 -21.49 11.77
CA THR A 122 -2.17 -22.85 11.85
C THR A 122 -1.45 -23.83 10.93
N MET A 123 -0.88 -23.36 9.82
CA MET A 123 -0.13 -24.17 8.85
C MET A 123 1.31 -24.45 9.30
N LEU A 124 1.81 -23.76 10.33
CA LEU A 124 3.22 -23.78 10.71
C LEU A 124 3.68 -25.18 11.12
N ALA A 125 2.88 -25.87 11.94
CA ALA A 125 3.23 -27.19 12.45
C ALA A 125 3.33 -28.23 11.33
N ASP A 126 2.33 -28.28 10.45
CA ASP A 126 2.25 -29.25 9.35
C ASP A 126 3.38 -29.03 8.33
N TRP A 127 3.65 -27.77 8.00
CA TRP A 127 4.78 -27.42 7.14
C TRP A 127 6.13 -27.81 7.77
N GLN A 128 6.35 -27.49 9.06
CA GLN A 128 7.59 -27.83 9.74
C GLN A 128 7.82 -29.34 9.82
N GLN A 129 6.75 -30.12 9.94
CA GLN A 129 6.76 -31.59 9.91
C GLN A 129 7.00 -32.19 8.50
N GLY A 130 7.04 -31.35 7.47
CA GLY A 130 7.47 -31.74 6.12
C GLY A 130 6.35 -31.86 5.10
N GLN A 131 5.13 -31.39 5.40
CA GLN A 131 4.11 -31.26 4.38
C GLN A 131 4.57 -30.29 3.29
N SER A 132 4.44 -30.70 2.03
CA SER A 132 4.85 -29.90 0.88
C SER A 132 3.99 -28.63 0.78
N PRO A 133 4.58 -27.44 0.72
CA PRO A 133 3.81 -26.20 0.58
C PRO A 133 3.46 -25.88 -0.88
N LEU A 134 2.48 -25.00 -1.05
CA LEU A 134 2.23 -24.26 -2.29
C LEU A 134 2.73 -22.81 -2.15
N PHE A 135 2.96 -22.14 -3.26
CA PHE A 135 3.44 -20.75 -3.34
C PHE A 135 2.46 -19.90 -4.15
N ALA A 136 1.63 -19.15 -3.46
CA ALA A 136 0.56 -18.32 -4.04
C ALA A 136 0.97 -16.84 -4.08
N PHE A 137 0.20 -16.03 -4.79
CA PHE A 137 0.31 -14.57 -4.83
C PHE A 137 -1.05 -13.96 -5.12
N ALA A 138 -1.34 -12.79 -4.58
CA ALA A 138 -2.58 -12.07 -4.89
C ALA A 138 -2.60 -11.63 -6.37
N PRO A 139 -3.67 -11.94 -7.15
CA PRO A 139 -3.85 -11.45 -8.52
C PRO A 139 -3.94 -9.92 -8.62
N GLN A 140 -4.11 -9.42 -9.84
CA GLN A 140 -4.41 -8.00 -10.07
C GLN A 140 -5.93 -7.81 -10.17
N GLY A 141 -6.43 -6.69 -9.66
CA GLY A 141 -7.83 -6.25 -9.82
C GLY A 141 -8.69 -6.56 -8.59
N ASP A 142 -9.97 -6.23 -8.69
CA ASP A 142 -10.96 -6.35 -7.59
C ASP A 142 -11.01 -7.75 -7.00
N ASP A 143 -10.62 -7.87 -5.73
CA ASP A 143 -10.57 -9.11 -4.98
C ASP A 143 -11.95 -9.78 -4.81
N LYS A 144 -13.02 -8.99 -4.83
CA LYS A 144 -14.42 -9.46 -4.83
C LYS A 144 -14.77 -10.24 -6.09
N LEU A 145 -13.99 -10.08 -7.16
CA LEU A 145 -14.18 -10.80 -8.42
C LEU A 145 -13.32 -12.07 -8.48
N TRP A 146 -12.41 -12.27 -7.53
CA TRP A 146 -11.57 -13.46 -7.50
C TRP A 146 -12.40 -14.65 -7.01
N THR A 147 -12.36 -15.73 -7.78
CA THR A 147 -12.94 -17.03 -7.38
C THR A 147 -11.86 -18.05 -7.09
N GLU A 148 -10.71 -17.90 -7.73
CA GLU A 148 -9.57 -18.78 -7.59
C GLU A 148 -8.24 -18.01 -7.72
N ILE A 149 -7.23 -18.46 -6.99
CA ILE A 149 -5.89 -17.90 -6.96
C ILE A 149 -4.90 -18.91 -7.50
N GLU A 150 -3.97 -18.44 -8.34
CA GLU A 150 -2.86 -19.25 -8.82
C GLU A 150 -1.81 -19.50 -7.73
N ALA A 151 -1.42 -20.76 -7.56
CA ALA A 151 -0.30 -21.16 -6.71
C ALA A 151 0.62 -22.16 -7.43
N PHE A 152 1.91 -22.14 -7.11
CA PHE A 152 2.89 -23.08 -7.63
C PHE A 152 3.25 -24.13 -6.60
N ASP A 153 3.40 -25.39 -6.99
CA ASP A 153 4.10 -26.37 -6.17
C ASP A 153 5.63 -26.29 -6.38
N GLN A 154 6.38 -27.07 -5.59
CA GLN A 154 7.85 -27.13 -5.65
C GLN A 154 8.43 -27.62 -7.01
N PHE A 155 7.58 -28.10 -7.92
CA PHE A 155 7.96 -28.50 -9.28
C PHE A 155 7.57 -27.43 -10.32
N GLY A 156 6.95 -26.33 -9.88
CA GLY A 156 6.48 -25.23 -10.72
C GLY A 156 5.16 -25.54 -11.44
N GLN A 157 4.45 -26.60 -11.04
CA GLN A 157 3.11 -26.88 -11.54
C GLN A 157 2.10 -25.95 -10.87
N ILE A 158 1.14 -25.49 -11.67
CA ILE A 158 0.08 -24.57 -11.25
C ILE A 158 -1.04 -25.38 -10.56
N HIS A 159 -1.47 -24.86 -9.42
CA HIS A 159 -2.66 -25.25 -8.66
C HIS A 159 -3.54 -24.01 -8.49
N TYR A 160 -4.85 -24.23 -8.36
CA TYR A 160 -5.82 -23.17 -8.13
C TYR A 160 -6.43 -23.34 -6.75
N LEU A 161 -6.41 -22.27 -5.96
CA LEU A 161 -6.89 -22.23 -4.57
C LEU A 161 -8.15 -21.36 -4.48
N ALA A 162 -9.12 -21.79 -3.68
CA ALA A 162 -10.31 -21.00 -3.42
C ALA A 162 -9.95 -19.72 -2.63
N VAL A 163 -10.62 -18.61 -2.95
CA VAL A 163 -10.39 -17.29 -2.33
C VAL A 163 -11.11 -17.18 -0.98
N ASP A 164 -12.24 -17.86 -0.84
CA ASP A 164 -13.17 -17.80 0.29
C ASP A 164 -12.89 -18.86 1.38
N GLU A 165 -12.01 -19.82 1.11
CA GLU A 165 -11.64 -20.88 2.05
C GLU A 165 -10.12 -20.97 2.21
N LEU A 166 -9.65 -20.86 3.46
CA LEU A 166 -8.23 -21.07 3.78
C LEU A 166 -7.83 -22.52 3.46
N PRO A 167 -6.78 -22.76 2.65
CA PRO A 167 -6.39 -24.12 2.28
C PRO A 167 -5.94 -24.97 3.47
N ASN A 168 -6.24 -26.27 3.43
CA ASN A 168 -5.72 -27.24 4.42
C ASN A 168 -4.25 -27.62 4.19
N GLN A 169 -3.68 -27.29 3.03
CA GLN A 169 -2.28 -27.49 2.71
C GLN A 169 -1.50 -26.20 3.07
N PRO A 170 -0.28 -26.29 3.61
CA PRO A 170 0.52 -25.10 3.83
C PRO A 170 0.71 -24.28 2.56
N VAL A 171 0.44 -22.97 2.65
CA VAL A 171 0.62 -22.03 1.56
C VAL A 171 1.55 -20.92 2.01
N PHE A 172 2.58 -20.68 1.21
CA PHE A 172 3.37 -19.47 1.26
C PHE A 172 2.79 -18.45 0.29
N VAL A 173 2.43 -17.28 0.82
CA VAL A 173 2.03 -16.11 0.04
C VAL A 173 3.27 -15.30 -0.29
N VAL A 174 3.45 -15.01 -1.57
CA VAL A 174 4.42 -14.04 -2.08
C VAL A 174 3.72 -12.70 -2.24
N GLU A 175 4.23 -11.72 -1.51
CA GLU A 175 3.61 -10.41 -1.33
C GLU A 175 4.67 -9.36 -1.06
N LEU A 176 4.23 -8.11 -0.91
CA LEU A 176 5.09 -7.04 -0.44
C LEU A 176 5.13 -7.00 1.10
N ASP A 177 6.22 -6.49 1.66
CA ASP A 177 6.29 -6.06 3.07
C ASP A 177 5.42 -4.80 3.20
N GLN A 178 4.13 -5.02 3.46
CA GLN A 178 3.06 -4.03 3.51
C GLN A 178 3.40 -2.87 4.45
N GLN A 179 3.89 -3.18 5.66
CA GLN A 179 4.29 -2.16 6.64
C GLN A 179 5.41 -1.26 6.11
N LYS A 180 6.43 -1.84 5.47
CA LYS A 180 7.54 -1.08 4.89
C LYS A 180 7.09 -0.24 3.70
N VAL A 181 6.24 -0.80 2.83
CA VAL A 181 5.65 -0.12 1.68
C VAL A 181 4.81 1.07 2.13
N GLN A 182 3.88 0.87 3.06
CA GLN A 182 3.01 1.90 3.64
C GLN A 182 3.80 3.02 4.31
N SER A 183 4.74 2.68 5.18
CA SER A 183 5.54 3.69 5.90
C SER A 183 6.37 4.57 4.95
N ALA A 184 7.01 3.96 3.95
CA ALA A 184 7.77 4.68 2.93
C ALA A 184 6.84 5.50 2.01
N GLY A 185 5.70 4.95 1.65
CA GLY A 185 4.68 5.60 0.84
C GLY A 185 4.08 6.85 1.49
N ILE A 186 3.70 6.75 2.76
CA ILE A 186 3.22 7.89 3.55
C ILE A 186 4.30 8.96 3.68
N ALA A 187 5.57 8.58 3.83
CA ALA A 187 6.67 9.54 3.83
C ALA A 187 6.77 10.29 2.48
N VAL A 188 6.61 9.60 1.34
CA VAL A 188 6.54 10.22 0.01
C VAL A 188 5.34 11.16 -0.09
N MET A 189 4.14 10.72 0.33
CA MET A 189 2.94 11.56 0.28
C MET A 189 3.10 12.84 1.09
N ARG A 190 3.58 12.73 2.33
CA ARG A 190 3.86 13.90 3.19
C ARG A 190 4.87 14.85 2.54
N SER A 191 5.86 14.32 1.83
CA SER A 191 6.86 15.16 1.16
C SER A 191 6.30 16.00 0.01
N ILE A 192 5.28 15.50 -0.67
CA ILE A 192 4.64 16.16 -1.80
C ILE A 192 3.52 17.09 -1.32
N LEU A 193 2.72 16.66 -0.35
CA LEU A 193 1.55 17.39 0.15
C LEU A 193 1.89 18.44 1.20
N SER A 194 3.05 18.33 1.87
CA SER A 194 3.51 19.28 2.88
C SER A 194 5.01 19.63 2.71
N PRO A 195 5.43 20.11 1.53
CA PRO A 195 6.85 20.29 1.19
C PRO A 195 7.56 21.31 2.08
N GLU A 196 6.85 22.35 2.54
CA GLU A 196 7.42 23.39 3.39
C GLU A 196 7.66 22.94 4.84
N LYS A 197 7.00 21.86 5.29
CA LYS A 197 7.20 21.29 6.63
C LYS A 197 8.31 20.24 6.69
N LEU A 198 8.89 19.84 5.55
CA LEU A 198 10.06 18.96 5.54
C LEU A 198 11.39 19.72 5.63
N ASN A 199 11.41 21.00 5.24
CA ASN A 199 12.55 21.89 5.49
C ASN A 199 12.63 22.32 6.95
N ASP A 200 11.51 22.27 7.68
CA ASP A 200 11.48 22.23 9.14
C ASP A 200 11.62 20.77 9.57
N GLY A 201 12.84 20.24 9.48
CA GLY A 201 13.14 18.85 9.80
C GLY A 201 12.43 18.41 11.08
N ALA A 202 11.93 17.17 11.09
CA ALA A 202 11.45 16.52 12.29
C ALA A 202 12.41 16.84 13.45
N PHE A 203 11.94 17.62 14.43
CA PHE A 203 12.68 18.05 15.63
C PHE A 203 13.93 18.94 15.38
N GLY A 204 13.96 19.73 14.32
CA GLY A 204 15.14 20.49 13.89
C GLY A 204 15.02 22.02 13.96
N GLN A 205 14.63 22.57 15.11
CA GLN A 205 15.11 23.85 15.70
C GLN A 205 14.18 24.28 16.85
N ILE A 206 14.26 23.55 17.98
CA ILE A 206 13.91 24.10 19.29
C ILE A 206 15.02 25.09 19.65
N ASN A 207 15.00 26.27 19.02
CA ASN A 207 15.85 27.41 19.36
C ASN A 207 15.05 28.72 19.27
N GLN A 208 13.81 28.68 19.74
CA GLN A 208 13.10 29.86 20.23
C GLN A 208 12.36 29.50 21.53
N LEU A 209 13.15 29.25 22.58
CA LEU A 209 12.69 29.34 23.96
C LEU A 209 12.26 30.78 24.22
N ASN A 210 11.02 31.15 23.90
CA ASN A 210 10.26 32.27 24.50
C ASN A 210 8.81 32.23 23.98
N ASN A 211 7.89 31.66 24.79
CA ASN A 211 6.44 31.49 24.57
C ASN A 211 5.99 30.34 23.65
N GLU A 212 6.35 29.09 23.99
CA GLU A 212 5.62 27.94 23.44
C GLU A 212 4.19 27.91 24.03
N LYS A 213 3.17 28.01 23.17
CA LYS A 213 1.76 27.88 23.57
C LYS A 213 1.38 26.39 23.65
N PRO A 214 0.43 25.99 24.52
CA PRO A 214 -0.08 24.62 24.53
C PRO A 214 -0.58 24.19 23.14
N MET A 215 -0.20 22.98 22.73
CA MET A 215 -0.71 22.36 21.51
C MET A 215 -2.08 21.75 21.75
N GLN A 216 -2.96 21.89 20.78
CA GLN A 216 -4.34 21.45 20.83
C GLN A 216 -4.46 20.30 19.84
N THR A 217 -4.92 19.16 20.32
CA THR A 217 -4.97 17.94 19.51
C THR A 217 -6.27 17.18 19.72
N SER A 218 -6.63 16.34 18.75
CA SER A 218 -7.61 15.28 18.94
C SER A 218 -6.91 13.93 18.88
N VAL A 219 -7.22 13.07 19.86
CA VAL A 219 -6.63 11.75 20.03
C VAL A 219 -7.67 10.70 19.65
N LEU A 220 -7.30 9.80 18.73
CA LEU A 220 -8.04 8.59 18.44
C LEU A 220 -7.88 7.60 19.58
N LYS A 221 -8.95 7.44 20.34
CA LYS A 221 -9.02 6.54 21.51
C LYS A 221 -9.45 5.14 21.11
N LYS A 222 -10.40 5.05 20.18
CA LYS A 222 -10.98 3.81 19.69
C LYS A 222 -11.27 3.95 18.21
N ILE A 223 -11.07 2.87 17.46
CA ILE A 223 -11.52 2.73 16.08
C ILE A 223 -11.91 1.28 15.81
N HIS A 224 -12.96 1.09 15.02
CA HIS A 224 -13.47 -0.19 14.57
C HIS A 224 -13.91 -0.07 13.11
N LEU A 225 -13.52 -1.05 12.30
CA LEU A 225 -13.95 -1.21 10.91
C LEU A 225 -14.92 -2.40 10.85
N ALA A 226 -16.05 -2.22 10.18
CA ALA A 226 -17.05 -3.29 10.04
C ALA A 226 -16.65 -4.32 8.98
N ASP A 227 -15.87 -3.90 7.99
CA ASP A 227 -15.47 -4.72 6.85
C ASP A 227 -14.21 -4.10 6.22
N ASP A 228 -13.16 -4.89 6.08
CA ASP A 228 -11.88 -4.57 5.42
C ASP A 228 -11.80 -5.16 4.02
N LYS A 229 -12.82 -5.94 3.63
CA LYS A 229 -13.01 -6.52 2.30
C LYS A 229 -11.93 -7.50 1.84
N GLU A 230 -10.99 -7.92 2.69
CA GLU A 230 -9.81 -8.66 2.24
C GLU A 230 -9.95 -10.20 2.34
N PRO A 231 -9.60 -10.97 1.29
CA PRO A 231 -9.47 -12.43 1.39
C PRO A 231 -8.21 -12.85 2.16
N TRP A 232 -8.13 -14.13 2.54
CA TRP A 232 -7.00 -14.68 3.33
C TRP A 232 -5.61 -14.44 2.70
N ILE A 233 -5.56 -14.17 1.39
CA ILE A 233 -4.32 -13.93 0.67
C ILE A 233 -3.81 -12.48 0.78
N SER A 234 -4.67 -11.50 1.02
CA SER A 234 -4.32 -10.07 0.93
C SER A 234 -3.48 -9.59 2.11
N GLY A 235 -3.53 -10.27 3.26
CA GLY A 235 -2.63 -10.00 4.37
C GLY A 235 -3.29 -9.12 5.43
N LYS A 236 -2.66 -8.01 5.78
CA LYS A 236 -3.18 -7.05 6.75
C LYS A 236 -3.61 -5.80 6.01
N ALA A 237 -4.75 -5.22 6.39
CA ALA A 237 -5.20 -3.95 5.84
C ALA A 237 -4.21 -2.80 6.12
N GLU A 238 -4.07 -1.89 5.17
CA GLU A 238 -3.11 -0.77 5.20
C GLU A 238 -3.81 0.58 5.26
N VAL A 239 -4.59 0.76 6.33
CA VAL A 239 -5.42 1.95 6.48
C VAL A 239 -4.60 3.18 6.89
N TYR A 240 -4.89 4.32 6.27
CA TYR A 240 -4.38 5.63 6.65
C TYR A 240 -5.49 6.68 6.60
N ALA A 241 -5.30 7.79 7.31
CA ALA A 241 -6.22 8.91 7.31
C ALA A 241 -5.64 10.13 6.55
N ILE A 242 -6.51 10.84 5.84
CA ILE A 242 -6.26 12.16 5.26
C ILE A 242 -7.11 13.16 6.02
N VAL A 243 -6.47 14.03 6.81
CA VAL A 243 -7.16 15.13 7.50
C VAL A 243 -7.09 16.37 6.64
N THR A 244 -8.25 16.87 6.20
CA THR A 244 -8.38 17.99 5.28
C THR A 244 -8.79 19.26 6.02
N GLY A 245 -8.17 20.38 5.64
CA GLY A 245 -8.56 21.70 6.13
C GLY A 245 -7.86 22.81 5.35
N ILE A 246 -7.86 24.03 5.90
CA ILE A 246 -7.21 25.20 5.29
C ILE A 246 -6.07 25.69 6.18
N ASP A 247 -4.93 26.04 5.57
CA ASP A 247 -3.75 26.57 6.22
C ASP A 247 -4.05 27.92 6.93
N PRO A 248 -3.56 28.13 8.17
CA PRO A 248 -3.79 29.37 8.91
C PRO A 248 -3.01 30.56 8.35
N SER A 249 -1.87 30.33 7.70
CA SER A 249 -0.96 31.35 7.16
C SER A 249 -1.28 31.74 5.73
N ARG A 250 -1.95 30.87 4.98
CA ARG A 250 -2.27 31.07 3.56
C ARG A 250 -3.68 30.60 3.25
N ASP A 251 -4.27 31.17 2.21
CA ASP A 251 -5.54 30.72 1.66
C ASP A 251 -5.30 29.50 0.78
N LYS A 252 -4.72 28.45 1.39
CA LYS A 252 -4.36 27.18 0.75
C LYS A 252 -4.85 26.00 1.59
N PRO A 253 -5.33 24.93 0.97
CA PRO A 253 -5.74 23.71 1.63
C PRO A 253 -4.51 22.94 2.13
N ILE A 254 -4.74 22.14 3.16
CA ILE A 254 -3.75 21.25 3.74
C ILE A 254 -4.33 19.84 3.85
N LEU A 255 -3.52 18.86 3.45
CA LEU A 255 -3.81 17.44 3.56
C LEU A 255 -2.77 16.82 4.48
N ASP A 256 -3.15 16.57 5.73
CA ASP A 256 -2.29 15.92 6.72
C ASP A 256 -2.53 14.41 6.68
N ILE A 257 -1.52 13.65 6.27
CA ILE A 257 -1.58 12.19 6.20
C ILE A 257 -1.17 11.59 7.54
N VAL A 258 -2.04 10.75 8.11
CA VAL A 258 -1.83 10.03 9.36
C VAL A 258 -1.83 8.54 9.10
N ASP A 259 -0.74 7.88 9.46
CA ASP A 259 -0.60 6.43 9.36
C ASP A 259 -1.37 5.75 10.50
N LEU A 260 -2.12 4.68 10.21
CA LEU A 260 -2.88 3.89 11.19
C LEU A 260 -2.43 2.41 11.15
N PRO A 261 -1.15 2.13 11.45
CA PRO A 261 -0.47 0.85 11.14
C PRO A 261 -0.88 -0.32 12.06
N TYR A 262 -1.97 -0.16 12.80
CA TYR A 262 -2.55 -1.16 13.69
C TYR A 262 -3.92 -1.62 13.20
N LEU A 263 -4.50 -0.97 12.18
CA LEU A 263 -5.79 -1.34 11.61
C LEU A 263 -5.62 -2.50 10.63
N ASP A 264 -5.20 -3.64 11.17
CA ASP A 264 -4.81 -4.82 10.38
C ASP A 264 -6.00 -5.64 9.89
N HIS A 265 -7.12 -5.62 10.61
CA HIS A 265 -8.26 -6.51 10.41
C HIS A 265 -9.59 -5.83 10.67
N ASP A 266 -10.60 -6.21 9.91
CA ASP A 266 -12.00 -5.94 10.19
C ASP A 266 -12.53 -6.62 11.43
N GLU A 267 -13.73 -6.20 11.81
CA GLU A 267 -14.46 -6.60 13.01
C GLU A 267 -13.68 -6.44 14.34
N THR A 268 -12.48 -5.86 14.27
CA THR A 268 -11.57 -5.68 15.38
C THR A 268 -11.66 -4.26 15.91
N THR A 269 -11.69 -4.13 17.24
CA THR A 269 -11.67 -2.83 17.90
C THR A 269 -10.26 -2.53 18.38
N TYR A 270 -9.68 -1.45 17.87
CA TYR A 270 -8.35 -0.98 18.27
C TYR A 270 -8.45 0.21 19.21
N ASN A 271 -7.49 0.32 20.14
CA ASN A 271 -7.46 1.37 21.17
C ASN A 271 -6.10 2.13 21.18
N PRO A 272 -5.77 2.85 20.10
CA PRO A 272 -4.39 3.26 19.81
C PRO A 272 -3.87 4.42 20.67
N ASN A 273 -4.75 5.29 21.18
CA ASN A 273 -4.36 6.53 21.86
C ASN A 273 -3.43 7.43 21.02
N GLN A 274 -3.61 7.44 19.70
CA GLN A 274 -2.79 8.18 18.75
C GLN A 274 -3.34 9.60 18.53
N VAL A 275 -2.47 10.62 18.49
CA VAL A 275 -2.85 11.95 18.01
C VAL A 275 -3.09 11.89 16.50
N VAL A 276 -4.30 12.27 16.06
CA VAL A 276 -4.68 12.23 14.65
C VAL A 276 -4.94 13.63 14.07
N ILE A 277 -5.24 14.63 14.91
CA ILE A 277 -5.44 16.02 14.46
C ILE A 277 -4.57 16.96 15.30
N HIS A 278 -3.81 17.83 14.63
CA HIS A 278 -3.06 18.94 15.25
C HIS A 278 -3.70 20.27 14.86
N TRP A 279 -4.51 20.85 15.75
CA TRP A 279 -5.39 21.97 15.42
C TRP A 279 -4.66 23.25 14.98
N GLN A 280 -3.43 23.47 15.45
CA GLN A 280 -2.58 24.61 15.04
C GLN A 280 -2.27 24.63 13.53
N ARG A 281 -2.47 23.53 12.83
CA ARG A 281 -2.21 23.42 11.39
C ARG A 281 -3.36 23.92 10.52
N TYR A 282 -4.50 24.23 11.13
CA TYR A 282 -5.72 24.60 10.43
C TYR A 282 -6.18 26.00 10.86
N ARG A 283 -6.70 26.76 9.91
CA ARG A 283 -7.26 28.10 10.10
C ARG A 283 -8.49 28.08 10.98
N TRP A 284 -9.36 27.10 10.73
CA TRP A 284 -10.61 26.95 11.46
C TRP A 284 -10.51 25.78 12.43
N GLN A 285 -11.32 25.87 13.48
CA GLN A 285 -11.51 24.84 14.49
C GLN A 285 -12.35 23.67 13.94
N ALA A 286 -12.21 23.36 12.64
CA ALA A 286 -12.94 22.35 11.92
C ALA A 286 -12.03 21.68 10.88
N VAL A 287 -12.18 20.37 10.70
CA VAL A 287 -11.52 19.55 9.67
C VAL A 287 -12.46 18.43 9.22
N ASP A 288 -12.23 17.86 8.03
CA ASP A 288 -12.76 16.53 7.72
C ASP A 288 -11.64 15.50 7.85
N MET A 289 -12.01 14.25 8.10
CA MET A 289 -11.07 13.13 8.13
C MET A 289 -11.57 12.02 7.21
N LEU A 290 -10.79 11.72 6.18
CA LEU A 290 -11.03 10.63 5.24
C LEU A 290 -10.18 9.43 5.65
N LEU A 291 -10.77 8.22 5.66
CA LEU A 291 -10.04 6.96 5.80
C LEU A 291 -9.92 6.30 4.45
N MET A 292 -8.71 5.87 4.13
CA MET A 292 -8.34 5.18 2.90
C MET A 292 -7.59 3.92 3.28
N GLU A 293 -7.83 2.85 2.54
CA GLU A 293 -7.03 1.65 2.51
C GLU A 293 -6.13 1.68 1.28
N GLN A 294 -5.02 0.97 1.34
CA GLN A 294 -4.02 0.96 0.30
C GLN A 294 -3.85 -0.44 -0.27
N ASP A 295 -3.73 -0.54 -1.60
CA ASP A 295 -3.51 -1.80 -2.31
C ASP A 295 -2.07 -1.91 -2.86
N ASP A 296 -1.73 -3.11 -3.32
CA ASP A 296 -0.46 -3.48 -3.92
C ASP A 296 -0.15 -2.70 -5.21
N ASN A 297 -1.14 -2.13 -5.90
CA ASN A 297 -0.92 -1.37 -7.14
C ASN A 297 -0.76 0.15 -6.95
N THR A 298 -0.91 0.68 -5.73
CA THR A 298 -0.76 2.12 -5.44
C THR A 298 0.63 2.63 -5.79
N ASN A 299 0.70 3.72 -6.56
CA ASN A 299 1.91 4.54 -6.69
C ASN A 299 1.76 5.82 -5.85
N TYR A 300 2.43 5.89 -4.70
CA TYR A 300 2.25 6.99 -3.74
C TYR A 300 2.63 8.36 -4.29
N LYS A 301 3.62 8.40 -5.19
CA LYS A 301 4.02 9.66 -5.82
C LYS A 301 2.90 10.16 -6.73
N THR A 302 2.33 9.28 -7.55
CA THR A 302 1.20 9.61 -8.41
C THR A 302 -0.03 10.00 -7.60
N LEU A 303 -0.38 9.22 -6.56
CA LEU A 303 -1.47 9.51 -5.63
C LEU A 303 -1.33 10.90 -5.02
N ALA A 304 -0.18 11.20 -4.41
CA ALA A 304 0.06 12.49 -3.77
C ALA A 304 0.06 13.65 -4.76
N SER A 305 0.62 13.48 -5.98
CA SER A 305 0.56 14.51 -7.02
C SER A 305 -0.86 14.79 -7.48
N LYS A 306 -1.69 13.74 -7.65
CA LYS A 306 -3.12 13.91 -7.99
C LYS A 306 -3.87 14.62 -6.87
N LEU A 307 -3.69 14.20 -5.61
CA LEU A 307 -4.30 14.86 -4.46
C LEU A 307 -3.93 16.35 -4.41
N LEU A 308 -2.67 16.70 -4.66
CA LEU A 308 -2.22 18.08 -4.72
C LEU A 308 -2.86 18.86 -5.88
N GLU A 309 -2.91 18.28 -7.08
CA GLU A 309 -3.52 18.89 -8.26
C GLU A 309 -5.01 19.20 -8.05
N ILE A 310 -5.78 18.21 -7.56
CA ILE A 310 -7.21 18.38 -7.25
C ILE A 310 -7.39 19.51 -6.23
N THR A 311 -6.56 19.48 -5.21
CA THR A 311 -6.54 20.45 -4.13
C THR A 311 -6.29 21.87 -4.65
N GLU A 312 -5.34 22.08 -5.57
CA GLU A 312 -5.10 23.37 -6.24
C GLU A 312 -6.26 23.80 -7.14
N GLN A 313 -6.84 22.86 -7.90
CA GLN A 313 -7.95 23.13 -8.80
C GLN A 313 -9.21 23.59 -8.05
N VAL A 314 -9.57 22.91 -6.96
CA VAL A 314 -10.71 23.29 -6.12
C VAL A 314 -10.57 24.73 -5.63
N MET A 315 -9.37 25.11 -5.20
CA MET A 315 -9.06 26.45 -4.68
C MET A 315 -9.17 27.54 -5.72
N SER A 316 -8.74 27.27 -6.96
CA SER A 316 -8.87 28.23 -8.06
C SER A 316 -10.33 28.61 -8.38
N ASN A 317 -11.28 27.71 -8.06
CA ASN A 317 -12.70 27.87 -8.33
C ASN A 317 -13.50 28.46 -7.15
N ILE A 318 -12.83 28.85 -6.07
CA ILE A 318 -13.46 29.42 -4.88
C ILE A 318 -13.20 30.94 -4.88
N PRO A 319 -14.19 31.76 -5.27
CA PRO A 319 -13.97 33.19 -5.52
C PRO A 319 -13.70 34.03 -4.25
N ASP A 320 -14.02 33.52 -3.07
CA ASP A 320 -13.68 34.14 -1.77
C ASP A 320 -13.67 33.08 -0.66
N LEU A 321 -12.48 32.72 -0.19
CA LEU A 321 -12.28 31.76 0.90
C LEU A 321 -12.66 32.32 2.27
N GLN A 322 -12.48 33.63 2.47
CA GLN A 322 -12.82 34.27 3.74
C GLN A 322 -14.34 34.33 3.93
N ALA A 323 -15.09 34.62 2.87
CA ALA A 323 -16.55 34.67 2.93
C ALA A 323 -17.20 33.31 3.20
N GLN A 324 -16.55 32.20 2.81
CA GLN A 324 -17.10 30.85 2.99
C GLN A 324 -16.82 30.26 4.38
N GLY A 325 -15.80 30.76 5.09
CA GLY A 325 -15.42 30.26 6.40
C GLY A 325 -15.19 28.74 6.39
N PHE A 326 -15.53 28.05 7.48
CA PHE A 326 -15.31 26.61 7.61
C PHE A 326 -16.16 25.74 6.65
N ALA A 327 -17.20 26.30 6.02
CA ALA A 327 -18.07 25.55 5.10
C ALA A 327 -17.33 25.08 3.84
N ILE A 328 -16.14 25.62 3.58
CA ILE A 328 -15.29 25.17 2.47
C ILE A 328 -14.66 23.79 2.70
N ILE A 329 -14.52 23.34 3.95
CA ILE A 329 -13.86 22.08 4.27
C ILE A 329 -14.64 20.88 3.69
N PRO A 330 -15.96 20.72 3.92
CA PRO A 330 -16.76 19.70 3.23
C PRO A 330 -16.72 19.80 1.70
N LYS A 331 -16.64 21.01 1.15
CA LYS A 331 -16.56 21.19 -0.31
C LYS A 331 -15.23 20.65 -0.84
N LEU A 332 -14.11 20.95 -0.18
CA LEU A 332 -12.80 20.41 -0.51
C LEU A 332 -12.82 18.87 -0.48
N THR A 333 -13.31 18.28 0.60
CA THR A 333 -13.40 16.82 0.74
C THR A 333 -14.25 16.18 -0.33
N ASN A 334 -15.40 16.77 -0.67
CA ASN A 334 -16.27 16.23 -1.72
C ASN A 334 -15.65 16.34 -3.12
N GLU A 335 -14.94 17.42 -3.42
CA GLU A 335 -14.23 17.54 -4.70
C GLU A 335 -13.01 16.63 -4.77
N LEU A 336 -12.33 16.38 -3.64
CA LEU A 336 -11.32 15.32 -3.54
C LEU A 336 -11.93 13.97 -3.90
N LEU A 337 -12.99 13.56 -3.21
CA LEU A 337 -13.68 12.30 -3.48
C LEU A 337 -14.15 12.18 -4.94
N LYS A 338 -14.68 13.25 -5.55
CA LYS A 338 -15.12 13.21 -6.96
C LYS A 338 -13.98 13.08 -7.97
N ALA A 339 -12.82 13.64 -7.65
CA ALA A 339 -11.70 13.64 -8.57
C ALA A 339 -10.73 12.46 -8.32
N MET A 340 -10.98 11.66 -7.28
CA MET A 340 -10.37 10.35 -7.13
C MET A 340 -10.78 9.46 -8.32
N PRO A 341 -9.83 8.78 -8.98
CA PRO A 341 -10.12 7.80 -10.01
C PRO A 341 -11.10 6.71 -9.53
N ASP A 342 -11.99 6.23 -10.41
CA ASP A 342 -12.93 5.15 -10.08
C ASP A 342 -12.23 3.90 -9.52
N GLU A 343 -10.99 3.65 -9.97
CA GLU A 343 -10.13 2.56 -9.49
C GLU A 343 -9.75 2.68 -8.00
N TRP A 344 -9.82 3.87 -7.37
CA TRP A 344 -9.64 4.08 -5.92
C TRP A 344 -10.94 3.86 -5.12
N PHE A 345 -12.02 3.48 -5.78
CA PHE A 345 -13.25 3.07 -5.09
C PHE A 345 -13.53 1.57 -5.26
N THR A 346 -12.65 0.88 -5.99
CA THR A 346 -12.91 -0.47 -6.46
C THR A 346 -11.73 -1.43 -6.37
N ASN A 347 -10.49 -0.98 -6.08
CA ASN A 347 -9.41 -1.86 -5.65
C ASN A 347 -8.05 -1.19 -5.37
N ASN A 348 -7.69 -0.07 -6.01
CA ASN A 348 -6.28 0.37 -6.04
C ASN A 348 -5.87 1.21 -4.82
N ASP A 349 -6.83 1.80 -4.10
CA ASP A 349 -6.69 2.52 -2.81
C ASP A 349 -8.13 2.73 -2.31
N ASP A 350 -8.69 1.79 -1.55
CA ASP A 350 -10.12 1.78 -1.30
C ASP A 350 -10.57 2.87 -0.32
N TYR A 351 -11.62 3.60 -0.71
CA TYR A 351 -12.35 4.46 0.20
C TYR A 351 -12.96 3.63 1.34
N VAL A 352 -12.55 3.88 2.58
CA VAL A 352 -13.06 3.17 3.76
C VAL A 352 -14.26 3.91 4.33
N ASP A 353 -14.07 5.17 4.75
CA ASP A 353 -15.14 6.01 5.31
C ASP A 353 -14.68 7.49 5.39
N VAL A 354 -15.61 8.40 5.68
CA VAL A 354 -15.32 9.82 5.91
C VAL A 354 -16.07 10.37 7.12
N PHE A 355 -15.38 11.18 7.90
CA PHE A 355 -15.93 11.93 9.02
C PHE A 355 -15.98 13.41 8.67
N TYR A 356 -17.17 13.90 8.34
CA TYR A 356 -17.36 15.31 8.03
C TYR A 356 -17.38 16.19 9.29
N THR A 357 -16.61 17.27 9.22
CA THR A 357 -16.61 18.44 10.09
C THR A 357 -16.45 18.06 11.56
N LEU A 358 -15.28 17.49 11.87
CA LEU A 358 -14.78 17.32 13.22
C LEU A 358 -14.37 18.69 13.78
N PHE A 359 -14.71 19.00 15.03
CA PHE A 359 -14.44 20.28 15.67
C PHE A 359 -13.36 20.19 16.75
N GLU A 360 -12.60 21.27 16.93
CA GLU A 360 -11.63 21.41 18.02
C GLU A 360 -12.33 21.33 19.39
N ASN A 361 -11.65 20.73 20.38
CA ASN A 361 -12.13 20.62 21.76
C ASN A 361 -13.49 19.91 21.91
N LYS A 362 -13.84 19.02 20.98
CA LYS A 362 -15.05 18.21 21.05
C LYS A 362 -14.73 16.73 21.21
N ASP A 363 -15.42 16.09 22.14
CA ASP A 363 -15.45 14.64 22.27
C ASP A 363 -16.44 14.04 21.27
N TYR A 364 -16.01 12.94 20.66
CA TYR A 364 -16.81 12.10 19.77
C TYR A 364 -16.78 10.68 20.34
N GLN A 365 -17.95 10.11 20.64
CA GLN A 365 -18.08 8.78 21.26
C GLN A 365 -18.86 7.88 20.32
N GLU A 366 -18.29 6.73 19.96
CA GLU A 366 -18.87 5.79 18.98
C GLU A 366 -19.40 6.50 17.73
N TYR A 367 -18.65 7.50 17.25
CA TYR A 367 -19.06 8.36 16.15
C TYR A 367 -18.85 7.61 14.85
N LYS A 368 -19.92 7.49 14.06
CA LYS A 368 -19.92 6.76 12.80
C LYS A 368 -19.50 7.66 11.65
N GLY A 369 -18.74 7.09 10.72
CA GLY A 369 -18.47 7.74 9.45
C GLY A 369 -19.71 7.74 8.56
N ALA A 370 -19.64 8.50 7.46
CA ALA A 370 -20.76 8.70 6.55
C ALA A 370 -21.21 7.41 5.84
N SER A 371 -20.30 6.48 5.52
CA SER A 371 -20.66 5.16 4.96
C SER A 371 -21.05 4.15 6.04
N SER A 372 -20.86 4.48 7.32
CA SER A 372 -21.06 3.60 8.47
C SER A 372 -20.13 2.36 8.48
N ASN A 373 -19.03 2.38 7.75
CA ASN A 373 -18.01 1.33 7.81
C ASN A 373 -17.10 1.51 9.03
N ALA A 374 -16.72 2.76 9.33
CA ALA A 374 -15.83 3.08 10.44
C ALA A 374 -16.59 3.71 11.62
N THR A 375 -16.27 3.28 12.83
CA THR A 375 -16.73 3.90 14.08
C THR A 375 -15.54 4.30 14.94
N ILE A 376 -15.49 5.57 15.37
CA ILE A 376 -14.36 6.14 16.13
C ILE A 376 -14.79 6.72 17.48
N THR A 377 -13.82 6.79 18.40
CA THR A 377 -13.88 7.65 19.58
C THR A 377 -12.70 8.62 19.55
N LEU A 378 -12.99 9.93 19.55
CA LEU A 378 -12.00 11.00 19.60
C LEU A 378 -12.16 11.79 20.90
N SER A 379 -11.05 12.14 21.53
CA SER A 379 -11.03 13.04 22.68
C SER A 379 -10.00 14.15 22.51
N PRO A 380 -10.29 15.37 22.98
CA PRO A 380 -9.31 16.45 23.02
C PRO A 380 -8.11 16.10 23.91
N LEU A 381 -6.92 16.53 23.51
CA LEU A 381 -5.72 16.50 24.33
C LEU A 381 -4.94 17.81 24.17
N VAL A 382 -4.68 18.45 25.29
CA VAL A 382 -3.78 19.61 25.37
C VAL A 382 -2.39 19.12 25.74
N ILE A 383 -1.40 19.40 24.89
CA ILE A 383 0.01 19.09 25.16
C ILE A 383 0.71 20.38 25.56
N ASN A 384 1.10 20.48 26.82
CA ASN A 384 1.82 21.64 27.33
C ASN A 384 3.30 21.60 26.89
N PRO A 385 3.92 22.76 26.67
CA PRO A 385 5.37 22.83 26.47
C PRO A 385 6.11 22.27 27.69
N ARG A 386 7.34 21.78 27.47
CA ARG A 386 8.17 21.32 28.57
C ARG A 386 8.50 22.50 29.48
N GLN A 387 8.13 22.39 30.75
CA GLN A 387 8.63 23.30 31.77
C GLN A 387 10.09 22.93 32.05
N ASN A 388 11.02 23.84 31.80
CA ASN A 388 12.44 23.67 32.11
C ASN A 388 12.71 23.71 33.61
#